data_AF-A0AAW7VKV9-F1
#
_entry.id   AF-A0AAW7VKV9-F1
#
_cell.length_a   1.000
_cell.length_b   1.000
_cell.length_c   1.000
_cell.angle_alpha   90.00
_cell.angle_beta   90.00
_cell.angle_gamma   90.00
#
_symmetry.space_group_name_H-M   'P 1'
#
loop_
_entity.id
_entity.type
_entity.pdbx_description
1 polymer ?
#
loop_
_entity_poly.entity_id
_entity_poly.type
_entity_poly.pdbx_seq_one_letter_code
_entity_poly.pdbx_strand_id
1 'polypeptide(L)'
;NGGSQVVNEGGLAENSVLNDGGTLDVREKGSATGIQQSSQGALVATTRATRVTGTRADGVAFSIEQDAANNILLANGGVLTVES
;
A
#
# COMPACT_ATOMS: atom_id res chain seq x y z
N ASN A 1 6.29 -12.53 -13.90
CA ASN A 1 6.98 -12.14 -12.64
C ASN A 1 5.95 -11.47 -11.76
N GLY A 2 5.81 -11.89 -10.50
CA GLY A 2 4.78 -11.38 -9.60
C GLY A 2 5.25 -11.45 -8.15
N GLY A 3 6.26 -10.65 -7.83
CA GLY A 3 6.83 -10.62 -6.49
C GLY A 3 5.81 -10.11 -5.47
N SER A 4 5.85 -10.68 -4.27
CA SER A 4 5.03 -10.24 -3.14
C SER A 4 5.93 -9.79 -2.01
N GLN A 5 5.67 -8.59 -1.51
CA GLN A 5 6.25 -8.08 -0.27
C GLN A 5 5.13 -7.98 0.77
N VAL A 6 5.36 -8.56 1.94
CA VAL A 6 4.40 -8.55 3.05
C VAL A 6 5.00 -7.79 4.22
N VAL A 7 4.26 -6.81 4.74
CA VAL A 7 4.62 -6.05 5.94
C VAL A 7 3.68 -6.46 7.06
N ASN A 8 4.20 -7.24 8.01
CA ASN A 8 3.46 -7.70 9.19
C ASN A 8 3.47 -6.64 10.31
N GLU A 9 2.71 -6.89 11.37
CA GLU A 9 2.66 -6.06 12.59
C GLU A 9 4.07 -5.70 13.09
N GLY A 10 4.29 -4.40 13.34
CA GLY A 10 5.58 -3.86 13.78
C GLY A 10 6.66 -3.78 12.70
N GLY A 11 6.40 -4.31 11.50
CA GLY A 11 7.30 -4.22 10.35
C GLY A 11 7.25 -2.85 9.67
N LEU A 12 8.39 -2.46 9.09
CA LEU A 12 8.54 -1.26 8.28
C LEU A 12 9.15 -1.61 6.92
N ALA A 13 8.49 -1.22 5.84
CA ALA A 13 9.06 -1.18 4.51
C ALA A 13 9.16 0.27 4.02
N GLU A 14 10.27 0.62 3.40
CA GLU A 14 10.49 1.98 2.88
C GLU A 14 10.80 1.91 1.39
N ASN A 15 10.30 2.89 0.63
CA ASN A 15 10.63 3.10 -0.78
C ASN A 15 10.31 1.90 -1.70
N SER A 16 9.28 1.13 -1.35
CA SER A 16 8.84 0.00 -2.16
C SER A 16 8.28 0.48 -3.51
N VAL A 17 8.68 -0.17 -4.60
CA VAL A 17 8.24 0.15 -5.97
C VAL A 17 7.37 -0.98 -6.49
N LEU A 18 6.08 -0.69 -6.71
CA LEU A 18 5.10 -1.66 -7.17
C LEU A 18 5.01 -1.58 -8.70
N ASN A 19 5.80 -2.42 -9.36
CA ASN A 19 5.80 -2.60 -10.81
C ASN A 19 4.69 -3.58 -11.25
N ASP A 20 4.58 -3.78 -12.57
CA ASP A 20 3.62 -4.72 -13.17
C ASP A 20 3.69 -6.12 -12.53
N GLY A 21 2.53 -6.60 -12.08
CA GLY A 21 2.36 -7.88 -11.39
C GLY A 21 2.89 -7.94 -9.95
N GLY A 22 3.52 -6.87 -9.44
CA GLY A 22 4.02 -6.79 -8.07
C GLY A 22 2.92 -6.46 -7.06
N THR A 23 2.98 -7.07 -5.87
CA THR A 23 2.04 -6.81 -4.77
C THR A 23 2.76 -6.41 -3.49
N LEU A 24 2.28 -5.34 -2.85
CA LEU A 24 2.61 -5.00 -1.47
C LEU A 24 1.38 -5.24 -0.59
N ASP A 25 1.48 -6.18 0.35
CA ASP A 25 0.47 -6.49 1.37
C ASP A 25 0.89 -5.88 2.71
N VAL A 26 0.25 -4.77 3.11
CA VAL A 26 0.47 -4.12 4.40
C VAL A 26 -0.63 -4.50 5.37
N ARG A 27 -0.28 -5.31 6.36
CA ARG A 27 -1.24 -5.85 7.32
C ARG A 27 -1.47 -4.89 8.47
N GLU A 28 -2.44 -5.25 9.31
CA GLU A 28 -2.74 -4.54 10.55
C GLU A 28 -1.44 -4.22 11.32
N LYS A 29 -1.33 -2.96 11.77
CA LYS A 29 -0.18 -2.40 12.49
C LYS A 29 1.18 -2.55 11.78
N GLY A 30 1.20 -2.87 10.49
CA GLY A 30 2.37 -2.73 9.62
C GLY A 30 2.53 -1.29 9.13
N SER A 31 3.74 -0.93 8.69
CA SER A 31 4.02 0.37 8.08
C SER A 31 4.76 0.26 6.74
N ALA A 32 4.31 1.01 5.74
CA ALA A 32 5.02 1.13 4.48
C ALA A 32 5.01 2.59 3.98
N THR A 33 6.18 3.19 3.77
CA THR A 33 6.31 4.61 3.42
C THR A 33 7.11 4.82 2.14
N GLY A 34 6.89 5.94 1.47
CA GLY A 34 7.58 6.26 0.22
C GLY A 34 7.24 5.32 -0.94
N ILE A 35 6.07 4.69 -0.88
CA ILE A 35 5.63 3.74 -1.90
C ILE A 35 5.51 4.46 -3.25
N GLN A 36 6.03 3.84 -4.31
CA GLN A 36 5.80 4.27 -5.69
C GLN A 36 4.94 3.22 -6.38
N GLN A 37 3.66 3.55 -6.59
CA GLN A 37 2.69 2.62 -7.17
C GLN A 37 2.49 2.91 -8.66
N SER A 38 2.90 1.97 -9.52
CA SER A 38 2.54 2.02 -10.95
C SER A 38 1.07 1.67 -11.16
N SER A 39 0.49 2.00 -12.32
CA SER A 39 -0.88 1.63 -12.67
C SER A 39 -1.07 0.13 -12.86
N GLN A 40 0.01 -0.66 -12.87
CA GLN A 40 0.03 -2.12 -13.02
C GLN A 40 0.44 -2.85 -11.71
N GLY A 41 0.77 -2.10 -10.65
CA GLY A 41 1.12 -2.63 -9.33
C GLY A 41 -0.05 -2.65 -8.36
N ALA A 42 -0.06 -3.65 -7.47
CA ALA A 42 -1.15 -3.87 -6.51
C ALA A 42 -0.74 -3.49 -5.08
N LEU A 43 -1.55 -2.63 -4.45
CA LEU A 43 -1.50 -2.38 -3.02
C LEU A 43 -2.66 -3.13 -2.35
N VAL A 44 -2.34 -4.00 -1.40
CA VAL A 44 -3.28 -4.64 -0.48
C VAL A 44 -3.04 -4.05 0.90
N ALA A 45 -4.05 -3.45 1.51
CA ALA A 45 -3.91 -2.81 2.81
C ALA A 45 -5.22 -2.80 3.61
N THR A 46 -5.12 -2.47 4.90
CA THR A 46 -6.25 -2.20 5.80
C THR A 46 -6.12 -0.80 6.40
N THR A 47 -7.24 -0.15 6.75
CA THR A 47 -7.24 1.08 7.56
C THR A 47 -6.61 0.89 8.95
N ARG A 48 -6.49 -0.35 9.43
CA ARG A 48 -5.81 -0.69 10.70
C ARG A 48 -4.28 -0.80 10.57
N ALA A 49 -3.70 -0.56 9.39
CA ALA A 49 -2.27 -0.40 9.23
C ALA A 49 -1.79 0.85 9.99
N THR A 50 -0.59 0.83 10.56
CA THR A 50 -0.08 1.97 11.33
C THR A 50 0.14 3.19 10.44
N ARG A 51 0.76 2.97 9.27
CA ARG A 51 1.02 4.03 8.29
C ARG A 51 1.28 3.44 6.92
N VAL A 52 0.53 3.86 5.91
CA VAL A 52 0.81 3.54 4.50
C VAL A 52 0.85 4.83 3.71
N THR A 53 1.99 5.21 3.12
CA THR A 53 2.09 6.44 2.34
C THR A 53 2.88 6.24 1.05
N GLY A 54 2.46 6.96 0.01
CA GLY A 54 3.15 6.90 -1.26
C GLY A 54 2.56 7.80 -2.33
N THR A 55 3.04 7.61 -3.54
CA THR A 55 2.64 8.34 -4.74
C THR A 55 2.18 7.35 -5.80
N ARG A 56 1.06 7.66 -6.45
CA ARG A 56 0.48 6.89 -7.54
C ARG A 56 1.13 7.23 -8.88
N ALA A 57 0.86 6.43 -9.91
CA ALA A 57 1.40 6.61 -11.25
C ALA A 57 1.05 7.97 -11.90
N ASP A 58 -0.06 8.60 -11.48
CA ASP A 58 -0.47 9.94 -11.93
C ASP A 58 0.14 11.07 -11.10
N GLY A 59 1.07 10.76 -10.18
CA GLY A 59 1.78 11.74 -9.36
C GLY A 59 1.04 12.18 -8.10
N VAL A 60 -0.19 11.70 -7.86
CA VAL A 60 -0.96 12.08 -6.67
C VAL A 60 -0.52 11.25 -5.47
N ALA A 61 -0.35 11.91 -4.32
CA ALA A 61 -0.05 11.25 -3.06
C ALA A 61 -1.30 10.54 -2.49
N PHE A 62 -1.06 9.40 -1.86
CA PHE A 62 -2.07 8.62 -1.12
C PHE A 62 -1.60 8.32 0.30
N SER A 63 -2.55 8.11 1.21
CA SER A 63 -2.25 7.76 2.60
C SER A 63 -3.27 6.84 3.24
N ILE A 64 -2.81 6.01 4.18
CA ILE A 64 -3.59 5.36 5.21
C ILE A 64 -2.91 5.70 6.55
N GLU A 65 -3.55 6.55 7.35
CA GLU A 65 -3.07 6.97 8.67
C GLU A 65 -4.27 7.28 9.56
N GLN A 66 -4.17 6.97 10.85
CA GLN A 66 -5.23 7.28 11.83
C GLN A 66 -6.60 6.75 11.39
N ASP A 67 -6.65 5.49 10.95
CA ASP A 67 -7.85 4.78 10.49
C ASP A 67 -8.54 5.41 9.26
N ALA A 68 -7.91 6.41 8.62
CA ALA A 68 -8.43 7.07 7.42
C ALA A 68 -7.58 6.74 6.19
N ALA A 69 -8.25 6.41 5.09
CA ALA A 69 -7.64 6.18 3.78
C ALA A 69 -7.97 7.32 2.80
N ASN A 70 -6.96 7.87 2.15
CA ASN A 70 -7.07 9.01 1.24
C ASN A 70 -6.40 8.70 -0.10
N ASN A 71 -7.12 8.96 -1.21
CA ASN A 71 -6.62 8.85 -2.59
C ASN A 71 -6.01 7.48 -2.95
N ILE A 72 -6.50 6.39 -2.35
CA ILE A 72 -6.03 5.04 -2.65
C ILE A 72 -6.41 4.64 -4.08
N LEU A 73 -5.45 4.12 -4.84
CA LEU A 73 -5.70 3.51 -6.15
C LEU A 73 -5.71 1.98 -6.03
N LEU A 74 -6.89 1.42 -6.25
CA LEU A 74 -7.10 -0.02 -6.32
C LEU A 74 -7.01 -0.47 -7.78
N ALA A 75 -5.84 -0.98 -8.17
CA ALA A 75 -5.56 -1.46 -9.51
C ALA A 75 -4.93 -2.87 -9.45
N ASN A 76 -5.14 -3.69 -10.49
CA ASN A 76 -4.51 -5.01 -10.70
C ASN A 76 -4.59 -5.96 -9.50
N GLY A 77 -5.75 -6.01 -8.85
CA GLY A 77 -5.96 -6.83 -7.65
C GLY A 77 -5.59 -6.13 -6.35
N GLY A 78 -5.34 -4.83 -6.37
CA GLY A 78 -5.26 -4.02 -5.15
C GLY A 78 -6.58 -4.05 -4.38
N VAL A 79 -6.47 -4.13 -3.05
CA VAL A 79 -7.61 -4.25 -2.12
C VAL A 79 -7.38 -3.31 -0.95
N LEU A 80 -8.42 -2.59 -0.54
CA LEU A 80 -8.46 -1.89 0.74
C LEU A 80 -9.57 -2.48 1.59
N THR A 81 -9.20 -3.01 2.76
CA THR A 81 -10.15 -3.35 3.81
C THR A 81 -10.35 -2.12 4.70
N VAL A 82 -11.60 -1.68 4.86
CA VAL A 82 -11.97 -0.57 5.73
C VAL A 82 -12.66 -1.14 6.96
N GLU A 83 -12.06 -0.91 8.12
CA GLU A 83 -12.49 -1.46 9.41
C GLU A 83 -12.74 -0.32 10.42
N SER A 84 -13.64 -0.58 11.38
CA SER A 84 -14.09 0.35 12.44
C SER A 84 -13.25 0.28 13.70
#